data_AF-A0A6A0QW88-F1
#
_entry.id   AF-A0A6A0QW88-F1
#
_cell.length_a   1.000
_cell.length_b   1.000
_cell.length_c   1.000
_cell.angle_alpha   90.00
_cell.angle_beta   90.00
_cell.angle_gamma   90.00
#
_symmetry.space_group_name_H-M   'P 1'
#
loop_
_entity.id
_entity.type
_entity.pdbx_description
1 polymer ?
#
loop_
_entity_poly.entity_id
_entity_poly.type
_entity_poly.pdbx_seq_one_letter_code
_entity_poly.pdbx_strand_id
1 'polypeptide(L)' 'RTLEQVGNHFEVTRERIRQIENKALAKLRQPAKGKNLEDYLESG' A
#
# COMPACT_ATOMS: atom_id res chain seq x y z
N ARG A 1 7.72 10.45 -2.55
CA ARG A 1 6.45 11.20 -2.70
C ARG A 1 5.76 11.17 -1.33
N THR A 2 5.49 12.32 -0.71
CA THR A 2 4.95 12.37 0.66
C THR A 2 3.43 12.17 0.68
N LEU A 3 2.86 11.68 1.79
CA LEU A 3 1.39 11.53 1.95
C LEU A 3 0.64 12.85 1.73
N GLU A 4 1.29 13.97 2.02
CA GLU A 4 0.76 15.32 1.86
C GLU A 4 0.70 15.75 0.38
N GLN A 5 1.76 15.48 -0.39
CA GLN A 5 1.76 15.67 -1.85
C GLN A 5 0.70 14.78 -2.53
N VAL A 6 0.53 13.55 -2.05
CA VAL A 6 -0.51 12.63 -2.53
C VAL A 6 -1.90 13.17 -2.19
N GLY A 7 -2.12 13.61 -0.95
CA GLY A 7 -3.38 14.20 -0.51
C GLY A 7 -3.78 15.41 -1.34
N ASN A 8 -2.86 16.35 -1.56
CA ASN A 8 -3.10 17.54 -2.39
C ASN A 8 -3.45 17.18 -3.84
N HIS A 9 -2.78 16.18 -4.43
CA HIS A 9 -3.06 15.75 -5.80
C HIS A 9 -4.44 15.10 -5.95
N PHE A 10 -4.91 14.38 -4.93
CA PHE A 10 -6.18 13.67 -4.95
C PHE A 10 -7.30 14.42 -4.22
N GLU A 11 -7.08 15.68 -3.82
CA GLU A 11 -8.02 16.51 -3.06
C GLU A 11 -8.57 15.82 -1.79
N VAL A 12 -7.71 15.06 -1.11
CA VAL A 12 -8.06 14.34 0.12
C VAL A 12 -7.07 14.64 1.23
N THR A 13 -7.52 14.46 2.46
CA THR A 13 -6.68 14.69 3.62
C THR A 13 -5.54 13.69 3.72
N ARG A 14 -4.42 14.09 4.35
CA ARG A 14 -3.31 13.19 4.69
C ARG A 14 -3.77 11.92 5.42
N GLU A 15 -4.75 12.06 6.31
CA GLU A 15 -5.30 10.94 7.08
C GLU A 15 -6.04 9.96 6.17
N ARG A 16 -6.74 10.45 5.13
CA ARG A 16 -7.38 9.57 4.14
C ARG A 16 -6.36 8.75 3.37
N ILE A 17 -5.22 9.33 2.98
CA ILE A 17 -4.14 8.58 2.32
C ILE A 17 -3.56 7.52 3.26
N ARG A 18 -3.31 7.86 4.53
CA ARG A 18 -2.82 6.91 5.56
C ARG A 18 -3.76 5.71 5.74
N GLN A 19 -5.08 5.94 5.75
CA GLN A 19 -6.07 4.86 5.84
C GLN A 19 -6.03 3.94 4.62
N ILE A 20 -5.90 4.50 3.41
CA ILE A 20 -5.79 3.73 2.16
C ILE A 20 -4.51 2.89 2.15
N GLU A 21 -3.38 3.46 2.57
CA GLU A 21 -2.09 2.78 2.69
C GLU A 21 -2.18 1.58 3.64
N ASN A 22 -2.73 1.77 4.86
CA ASN A 22 -2.93 0.68 5.81
C ASN A 22 -3.81 -0.43 5.24
N LYS A 23 -4.90 -0.06 4.55
CA LYS A 23 -5.80 -1.04 3.93
C LYS A 23 -5.13 -1.79 2.78
N ALA A 24 -4.26 -1.14 2.01
CA ALA A 24 -3.50 -1.77 0.93
C ALA A 24 -2.45 -2.75 1.50
N LEU A 25 -1.67 -2.32 2.49
CA LEU A 25 -0.70 -3.17 3.18
C LEU A 25 -1.35 -4.39 3.82
N ALA A 26 -2.49 -4.21 4.48
CA ALA A 26 -3.26 -5.33 5.04
C ALA A 26 -3.70 -6.34 3.96
N LYS A 27 -4.14 -5.85 2.78
CA LYS A 27 -4.51 -6.70 1.64
C LYS A 27 -3.31 -7.43 1.01
N LEU A 28 -2.13 -6.81 1.00
CA LEU A 28 -0.90 -7.43 0.49
C LEU A 28 -0.38 -8.53 1.44
N ARG A 29 -0.62 -8.40 2.75
CA ARG A 29 -0.22 -9.38 3.76
C ARG A 29 -1.16 -10.60 3.86
N GLN A 30 -2.26 -10.65 3.10
CA GLN A 30 -3.17 -11.79 3.15
C GLN A 30 -2.60 -13.01 2.39
N PRO A 31 -2.49 -14.19 3.04
CA PRO A 31 -1.84 -15.37 2.45
C PRO A 31 -2.55 -15.91 1.20
N ALA A 32 -3.86 -15.64 1.03
CA ALA A 32 -4.59 -15.98 -0.20
C ALA A 32 -4.12 -15.20 -1.45
N LYS A 33 -3.28 -14.16 -1.28
CA LYS A 33 -2.61 -13.41 -2.35
C LYS A 33 -1.07 -13.52 -2.30
N GLY A 34 -0.52 -14.22 -1.30
CA GLY A 34 0.93 -14.35 -1.07
C GLY A 34 1.65 -15.27 -2.06
N LYS A 35 0.93 -16.20 -2.72
CA LYS A 35 1.53 -17.16 -3.65
C LYS A 35 2.21 -16.56 -4.89
N ASN A 36 1.90 -15.32 -5.27
CA ASN A 36 2.54 -14.66 -6.42
C ASN A 36 3.63 -13.65 -6.01
N LEU A 37 3.85 -13.42 -4.71
CA LEU A 37 4.85 -12.46 -4.21
C LEU A 37 6.07 -13.15 -3.59
N GLU A 38 5.96 -14.44 -3.25
CA GLU A 38 7.08 -15.27 -2.79
C GLU A 38 8.16 -15.42 -3.87
N ASP A 39 7.77 -15.59 -5.15
CA ASP A 39 8.69 -15.66 -6.29
C ASP A 39 9.54 -14.38 -6.49
N TYR A 40 9.08 -13.23 -6.01
CA TYR A 40 9.81 -11.96 -6.11
C TYR A 40 10.79 -11.73 -4.96
N LEU A 41 10.72 -12.52 -3.88
CA LEU A 41 11.59 -12.39 -2.70
C LEU A 41 12.72 -13.44 -2.67
N GLU A 42 12.64 -14.53 -3.44
CA GLU A 42 13.69 -15.56 -3.50
C GLU A 42 14.84 -15.27 -4.48
N SER A 43 14.74 -14.24 -5.33
CA SER A 43 15.83 -13.85 -6.26
C SER A 43 16.74 -12.75 -5.70
N GLY A 44 17.15 -12.86 -4.43
CA GLY A 44 18.08 -11.96 -3.74
C GLY A 44 19.31 -12.69 -3.20
#